data_AF-A0A089NMQ6-F1
#
_entry.id   AF-A0A089NMQ6-F1
#
_cell.length_a   1.000
_cell.length_b   1.000
_cell.length_c   1.000
_cell.angle_alpha   90.00
_cell.angle_beta   90.00
_cell.angle_gamma   90.00
#
_symmetry.space_group_name_H-M   'P 1'
#
loop_
_entity.id
_entity.type
_entity.pdbx_description
1 polymer ?
#
loop_
_entity_poly.entity_id
_entity_poly.type
_entity_poly.pdbx_seq_one_letter_code
_entity_poly.pdbx_strand_id
1 'polypeptide(L)'
;MGFSDPTLTGGLERAGVTETGRYSTDDPTLDRVARAALQIAETGRHWEDDEILDLVTQVSADLVLMPSIWPEPYAYAMTLALRTGLPVAAFDLGEPAERLRADPDGHLLPYALATDPAACNDRLLALDIPAGGRVATPIRVATSDGLMRGYYALTP
;
A
#
# COMPACT_ATOMS: atom_id res chain seq x y z
N MET A 1 -7.66 13.42 -23.89
CA MET A 1 -8.67 12.34 -24.02
C MET A 1 -8.69 11.63 -22.68
N GLY A 2 -9.72 11.83 -21.87
CA GLY A 2 -9.76 11.25 -20.52
C GLY A 2 -10.01 9.74 -20.55
N PHE A 3 -9.28 8.98 -19.74
CA PHE A 3 -9.43 7.54 -19.61
C PHE A 3 -10.39 7.27 -18.45
N SER A 4 -11.55 6.67 -18.75
CA SER A 4 -12.47 6.16 -17.73
C SER A 4 -12.15 4.69 -17.50
N ASP A 5 -11.59 4.35 -16.34
CA ASP A 5 -11.42 2.95 -15.94
C ASP A 5 -12.75 2.44 -15.36
N PRO A 6 -13.40 1.44 -15.97
CA PRO A 6 -14.66 0.90 -15.47
C PRO A 6 -14.53 0.27 -14.06
N THR A 7 -13.32 -0.16 -13.67
CA THR A 7 -13.07 -0.69 -12.31
C THR A 7 -13.07 0.41 -11.26
N LEU A 8 -12.57 1.60 -11.61
CA LEU A 8 -12.68 2.79 -10.76
C LEU A 8 -14.15 3.18 -10.60
N THR A 9 -14.93 3.26 -11.68
CA THR A 9 -16.37 3.60 -11.61
C THR A 9 -17.15 2.68 -10.67
N GLY A 10 -16.97 1.35 -10.76
CA GLY A 10 -17.68 0.41 -9.89
C GLY A 10 -17.22 0.41 -8.42
N GLY A 11 -15.97 0.82 -8.15
CA GLY A 11 -15.49 1.06 -6.78
C GLY A 11 -16.08 2.33 -6.18
N LEU A 12 -16.14 3.40 -6.97
CA LEU A 12 -16.69 4.71 -6.61
C LEU A 12 -18.17 4.65 -6.28
N GLU A 13 -18.96 3.96 -7.09
CA GLU A 13 -20.39 3.76 -6.84
C GLU A 13 -20.65 3.02 -5.53
N ARG A 14 -19.84 2.01 -5.21
CA ARG A 14 -19.93 1.28 -3.92
C ARG A 14 -19.53 2.15 -2.72
N ALA A 15 -18.62 3.10 -2.92
CA ALA A 15 -18.26 4.09 -1.91
C ALA A 15 -19.28 5.24 -1.80
N GLY A 16 -20.36 5.23 -2.58
CA GLY A 16 -21.40 6.27 -2.58
C GLY A 16 -21.05 7.52 -3.40
N VAL A 17 -20.02 7.46 -4.25
CA VAL A 17 -19.60 8.54 -5.14
C VAL A 17 -20.34 8.40 -6.48
N THR A 18 -21.30 9.29 -6.75
CA THR A 18 -22.22 9.18 -7.91
C THR A 18 -21.86 10.06 -9.12
N GLU A 19 -20.78 10.82 -9.08
CA GLU A 19 -20.36 11.70 -10.18
C GLU A 19 -18.93 11.36 -10.64
N THR A 20 -18.80 10.50 -11.63
CA THR A 20 -17.53 10.21 -12.29
C THR A 20 -17.38 11.11 -13.53
N GLY A 21 -16.83 12.30 -13.34
CA GLY A 21 -16.41 13.16 -14.45
C GLY A 21 -15.31 12.48 -15.30
N ARG A 22 -15.14 12.92 -16.55
CA ARG A 22 -14.04 12.46 -17.41
C ARG A 22 -12.70 12.82 -16.75
N TYR A 23 -12.02 11.82 -16.20
CA TYR A 23 -10.69 11.96 -15.60
C TYR A 23 -9.67 12.31 -16.68
N SER A 24 -9.15 13.53 -16.63
CA SER A 24 -7.97 13.94 -17.39
C SER A 24 -6.85 14.12 -16.39
N THR A 25 -5.81 13.28 -16.48
CA THR A 25 -4.58 13.38 -15.68
C THR A 25 -3.89 14.74 -15.80
N ASP A 26 -4.26 15.52 -16.83
CA ASP A 26 -3.66 16.81 -17.18
C ASP A 26 -4.39 18.04 -16.61
N ASP A 27 -5.52 17.87 -15.88
CA ASP A 27 -6.22 18.99 -15.23
C ASP A 27 -6.09 18.89 -13.69
N PRO A 28 -5.22 19.69 -13.05
CA PRO A 28 -4.96 19.63 -11.62
C PRO A 28 -6.18 20.04 -10.76
N THR A 29 -7.17 20.71 -11.34
CA THR A 29 -8.39 21.11 -10.60
C THR A 29 -9.37 19.94 -10.48
N LEU A 30 -9.53 19.18 -11.57
CA LEU A 30 -10.36 17.97 -11.58
C LEU A 30 -9.75 16.86 -10.70
N ASP A 31 -8.42 16.79 -10.66
CA ASP A 31 -7.67 15.88 -9.79
C ASP A 31 -7.89 16.19 -8.30
N ARG A 32 -7.85 17.47 -7.88
CA ARG A 32 -8.17 17.86 -6.49
C ARG A 32 -9.61 17.54 -6.10
N VAL A 33 -10.59 17.85 -6.96
CA VAL A 33 -12.02 17.60 -6.67
C VAL A 33 -12.31 16.11 -6.58
N ALA A 34 -11.76 15.32 -7.50
CA ALA A 34 -11.89 13.86 -7.49
C ALA A 34 -11.30 13.26 -6.20
N ARG A 35 -10.10 13.69 -5.80
CA ARG A 35 -9.47 13.23 -4.56
C ARG A 35 -10.26 13.61 -3.33
N ALA A 36 -10.81 14.82 -3.27
CA ALA A 36 -11.67 15.24 -2.17
C ALA A 36 -12.96 14.39 -2.09
N ALA A 37 -13.61 14.12 -3.23
CA ALA A 37 -14.77 13.24 -3.29
C ALA A 37 -14.45 11.79 -2.89
N LEU A 38 -13.21 11.36 -3.14
CA LEU A 38 -12.68 10.04 -2.80
C LEU A 38 -12.02 9.96 -1.42
N GLN A 39 -12.01 11.05 -0.67
CA GLN A 39 -11.30 11.16 0.61
C GLN A 39 -9.80 10.80 0.53
N ILE A 40 -9.18 11.03 -0.63
CA ILE A 40 -7.74 10.85 -0.83
C ILE A 40 -7.02 12.10 -0.32
N ALA A 41 -6.17 11.90 0.69
CA ALA A 41 -5.23 12.92 1.17
C ALA A 41 -3.83 12.65 0.62
N GLU A 42 -3.19 13.68 0.07
CA GLU A 42 -1.78 13.66 -0.31
C GLU A 42 -0.99 14.49 0.70
N THR A 43 -0.01 13.88 1.36
CA THR A 43 0.80 14.55 2.39
C THR A 43 2.04 15.24 1.81
N GLY A 44 2.40 14.96 0.56
CA GLY A 44 3.54 15.59 -0.11
C GLY A 44 4.86 14.85 0.12
N ARG A 45 5.99 15.57 0.01
CA ARG A 45 7.33 15.01 0.22
C ARG A 45 7.74 15.17 1.67
N HIS A 46 8.24 14.08 2.25
CA HIS A 46 8.79 14.04 3.59
C HIS A 46 10.22 13.54 3.50
N TRP A 47 11.11 14.18 4.24
CA TRP A 47 12.55 13.92 4.16
C TRP A 47 13.08 13.23 5.40
N GLU A 48 12.35 13.34 6.51
CA GLU A 48 12.73 12.76 7.79
C GLU A 48 11.75 11.64 8.17
N ASP A 49 12.29 10.56 8.74
CA ASP A 49 11.49 9.40 9.14
C ASP A 49 10.43 9.78 10.19
N ASP A 50 10.81 10.62 11.15
CA ASP A 50 9.93 11.00 12.25
C ASP A 50 8.76 11.86 11.74
N GLU A 51 8.98 12.67 10.71
CA GLU A 51 7.92 13.41 10.01
C GLU A 51 6.89 12.46 9.39
N ILE A 52 7.35 11.37 8.76
CA ILE A 52 6.47 10.34 8.17
C ILE A 52 5.67 9.62 9.26
N LEU A 53 6.33 9.24 10.35
CA LEU A 53 5.68 8.51 11.45
C LEU A 53 4.64 9.38 12.19
N ASP A 54 4.94 10.66 12.39
CA ASP A 54 3.99 11.62 12.97
C ASP A 54 2.77 11.80 12.07
N LEU A 55 2.95 11.87 10.76
CA LEU A 55 1.85 12.02 9.80
C LEU A 55 0.92 10.81 9.80
N VAL A 56 1.45 9.59 9.87
CA VAL A 56 0.63 8.37 9.97
C VAL A 56 -0.29 8.43 11.19
N THR A 57 0.20 8.97 12.30
CA THR A 57 -0.61 9.20 13.51
C THR A 57 -1.68 10.27 13.28
N GLN A 58 -1.34 11.36 12.60
CA GLN A 58 -2.28 12.47 12.33
C GLN A 58 -3.43 12.07 11.42
N VAL A 59 -3.18 11.19 10.43
CA VAL A 59 -4.24 10.72 9.51
C VAL A 59 -5.09 9.59 10.08
N SER A 60 -4.80 9.13 11.31
CA SER A 60 -5.53 8.04 11.97
C SER A 60 -5.64 6.78 11.09
N ALA A 61 -4.54 6.40 10.43
CA ALA A 61 -4.55 5.23 9.54
C ALA A 61 -4.72 3.92 10.32
N ASP A 62 -5.51 2.99 9.78
CA ASP A 62 -5.71 1.66 10.35
C ASP A 62 -4.78 0.59 9.76
N LEU A 63 -4.21 0.84 8.58
CA LEU A 63 -3.41 -0.10 7.79
C LEU A 63 -2.44 0.68 6.89
N VAL A 64 -1.24 0.14 6.68
CA VAL A 64 -0.33 0.58 5.61
C VAL A 64 -0.40 -0.39 4.44
N LEU A 65 -0.66 0.11 3.23
CA LEU A 65 -0.58 -0.67 2.00
C LEU A 65 0.73 -0.38 1.27
N MET A 66 1.47 -1.44 0.93
CA MET A 66 2.68 -1.44 0.11
C MET A 66 2.37 -2.09 -1.25
N PRO A 67 1.84 -1.34 -2.24
CA PRO A 67 1.30 -1.92 -3.47
C PRO A 67 2.38 -2.13 -4.55
N SER A 68 3.64 -2.38 -4.16
CA SER A 68 4.73 -2.55 -5.13
C SER A 68 4.52 -3.81 -5.97
N ILE A 69 4.49 -3.65 -7.28
CA ILE A 69 4.36 -4.75 -8.26
C ILE A 69 5.71 -5.21 -8.82
N TRP A 70 6.81 -4.67 -8.28
CA TRP A 70 8.17 -5.04 -8.62
C TRP A 70 8.82 -5.74 -7.42
N PRO A 71 9.65 -6.79 -7.62
CA PRO A 71 10.41 -7.42 -6.54
C PRO A 71 11.45 -6.45 -5.97
N GLU A 72 11.02 -5.65 -5.01
CA GLU A 72 11.85 -4.65 -4.36
C GLU A 72 12.86 -5.31 -3.42
N PRO A 73 14.16 -4.95 -3.49
CA PRO A 73 15.21 -5.68 -2.80
C PRO A 73 15.51 -5.26 -1.36
N TYR A 74 15.16 -4.03 -0.98
CA TYR A 74 15.49 -3.48 0.35
C TYR A 74 14.32 -2.71 0.97
N ALA A 75 13.33 -2.30 0.16
CA ALA A 75 12.09 -1.62 0.56
C ALA A 75 12.23 -0.75 1.81
N TYR A 76 12.93 0.38 1.69
CA TYR A 76 13.09 1.32 2.81
C TYR A 76 11.73 1.74 3.40
N ALA A 77 10.75 1.97 2.52
CA ALA A 77 9.38 2.26 2.91
C ALA A 77 8.72 1.13 3.72
N MET A 78 9.11 -0.14 3.52
CA MET A 78 8.66 -1.25 4.38
C MET A 78 9.19 -1.11 5.80
N THR A 79 10.43 -0.64 5.99
CA THR A 79 10.97 -0.35 7.33
C THR A 79 10.15 0.74 8.03
N LEU A 80 9.79 1.80 7.31
CA LEU A 80 8.92 2.85 7.86
C LEU A 80 7.52 2.32 8.18
N ALA A 81 6.92 1.54 7.28
CA ALA A 81 5.60 0.92 7.48
C ALA A 81 5.57 0.10 8.77
N LEU A 82 6.56 -0.78 8.99
CA LEU A 82 6.65 -1.59 10.20
C LEU A 82 6.90 -0.75 11.47
N ARG A 83 7.61 0.38 11.36
CA ARG A 83 7.82 1.32 12.48
C ARG A 83 6.54 2.00 12.95
N THR A 84 5.50 2.06 12.12
CA THR A 84 4.21 2.61 12.54
C THR A 84 3.49 1.75 13.58
N GLY A 85 3.80 0.45 13.66
CA GLY A 85 3.04 -0.51 14.48
C GLY A 85 1.62 -0.79 13.95
N LEU A 86 1.27 -0.26 12.78
CA LEU A 86 0.04 -0.61 12.08
C LEU A 86 0.20 -1.95 11.36
N PRO A 87 -0.91 -2.69 11.16
CA PRO A 87 -0.92 -3.79 10.21
C PRO A 87 -0.41 -3.31 8.84
N VAL A 88 0.33 -4.18 8.14
CA VAL A 88 0.91 -3.86 6.83
C VAL A 88 0.46 -4.89 5.81
N ALA A 89 -0.11 -4.43 4.70
CA ALA A 89 -0.46 -5.26 3.56
C ALA A 89 0.51 -5.04 2.40
N ALA A 90 0.98 -6.12 1.77
CA ALA A 90 1.78 -6.05 0.53
C ALA A 90 1.43 -7.20 -0.40
N PHE A 91 1.73 -7.07 -1.68
CA PHE A 91 1.70 -8.23 -2.58
C PHE A 91 2.75 -9.26 -2.16
N ASP A 92 2.46 -10.54 -2.35
CA ASP A 92 3.40 -11.63 -2.13
C ASP A 92 4.49 -11.65 -3.20
N LEU A 93 5.40 -10.68 -3.11
CA LEU A 93 6.47 -10.43 -4.05
C LEU A 93 7.68 -9.79 -3.34
N GLY A 94 8.88 -10.32 -3.62
CA GLY A 94 10.14 -9.73 -3.17
C GLY A 94 10.34 -9.70 -1.65
N GLU A 95 11.25 -8.83 -1.22
CA GLU A 95 11.65 -8.68 0.18
C GLU A 95 10.50 -8.20 1.11
N PRO A 96 9.61 -7.28 0.68
CA PRO A 96 8.40 -6.94 1.45
C PRO A 96 7.62 -8.17 1.91
N ALA A 97 7.41 -9.14 1.02
CA ALA A 97 6.65 -10.34 1.35
C ALA A 97 7.39 -11.25 2.33
N GLU A 98 8.71 -11.39 2.21
CA GLU A 98 9.52 -12.16 3.15
C GLU A 98 9.44 -11.59 4.57
N ARG A 99 9.49 -10.26 4.70
CA ARG A 99 9.34 -9.58 6.00
C ARG A 99 7.96 -9.79 6.59
N LEU A 100 6.90 -9.60 5.81
CA LEU A 100 5.53 -9.75 6.30
C LEU A 100 5.20 -11.19 6.71
N ARG A 101 5.83 -12.23 6.13
CA ARG A 101 5.66 -13.61 6.62
C ARG A 101 6.15 -13.81 8.06
N ALA A 102 7.14 -13.02 8.47
CA ALA A 102 7.70 -13.07 9.82
C ALA A 102 6.99 -12.08 10.78
N ASP A 103 6.06 -11.27 10.27
CA ASP A 103 5.32 -10.29 11.04
C ASP A 103 3.93 -10.83 11.41
N PRO A 104 3.57 -10.85 12.71
CA PRO A 104 2.26 -11.35 13.15
C PRO A 104 1.07 -10.53 12.62
N ASP A 105 1.27 -9.25 12.30
CA ASP A 105 0.25 -8.34 11.75
C ASP A 105 0.55 -8.00 10.26
N GLY A 106 1.35 -8.85 9.60
CA GLY A 106 1.63 -8.78 8.18
C GLY A 106 0.57 -9.48 7.34
N HIS A 107 0.09 -8.80 6.30
CA HIS A 107 -0.94 -9.31 5.39
C HIS A 107 -0.40 -9.45 3.97
N LEU A 108 -0.31 -10.68 3.48
CA LEU A 108 0.08 -10.95 2.09
C LEU A 108 -1.15 -11.01 1.17
N LEU A 109 -1.11 -10.19 0.12
CA LEU A 109 -2.05 -10.20 -0.98
C LEU A 109 -1.51 -11.09 -2.10
N PRO A 110 -2.28 -12.03 -2.66
CA PRO A 110 -1.87 -12.77 -3.85
C PRO A 110 -1.46 -11.81 -4.97
N TYR A 111 -0.30 -12.05 -5.60
CA TYR A 111 0.20 -11.18 -6.67
C TYR A 111 -0.75 -11.06 -7.88
N ALA A 112 -1.58 -12.09 -8.12
CA ALA A 112 -2.61 -12.06 -9.17
C ALA A 112 -3.62 -10.89 -9.01
N LEU A 113 -3.77 -10.34 -7.80
CA LEU A 113 -4.63 -9.18 -7.55
C LEU A 113 -4.03 -7.85 -8.05
N ALA A 114 -2.74 -7.81 -8.40
CA ALA A 114 -2.08 -6.59 -8.90
C ALA A 114 -2.69 -6.07 -10.20
N THR A 115 -3.33 -6.95 -10.98
CA THR A 115 -4.01 -6.60 -12.24
C THR A 115 -5.53 -6.53 -12.10
N ASP A 116 -6.07 -6.67 -10.89
CA ASP A 116 -7.52 -6.58 -10.59
C ASP A 116 -7.75 -5.68 -9.36
N PRO A 117 -7.84 -4.35 -9.56
CA PRO A 117 -8.01 -3.40 -8.46
C PRO A 117 -9.29 -3.63 -7.65
N ALA A 118 -10.38 -4.09 -8.28
CA ALA A 118 -11.64 -4.34 -7.59
C ALA A 118 -11.52 -5.54 -6.64
N ALA A 119 -10.96 -6.65 -7.11
CA ALA A 119 -10.69 -7.81 -6.27
C ALA A 119 -9.64 -7.51 -5.19
N CYS A 120 -8.65 -6.68 -5.49
CA CYS A 120 -7.67 -6.20 -4.51
C CYS A 120 -8.35 -5.42 -3.38
N ASN A 121 -9.21 -4.46 -3.72
CA ASN A 121 -9.99 -3.70 -2.74
C ASN A 121 -10.88 -4.61 -1.88
N ASP A 122 -11.60 -5.54 -2.51
CA ASP A 122 -12.48 -6.46 -1.77
C ASP A 122 -11.65 -7.35 -0.81
N ARG A 123 -10.44 -7.75 -1.22
CA ARG A 123 -9.52 -8.50 -0.37
C ARG A 123 -9.01 -7.68 0.81
N LEU A 124 -8.73 -6.39 0.61
CA LEU A 124 -8.30 -5.46 1.65
C LEU A 124 -9.41 -5.23 2.69
N LEU A 125 -10.64 -5.01 2.24
CA LEU A 125 -11.80 -4.85 3.12
C LEU A 125 -12.12 -6.10 3.93
N ALA A 126 -11.71 -7.28 3.45
CA ALA A 126 -11.86 -8.55 4.13
C ALA A 126 -10.69 -8.90 5.09
N LEU A 127 -9.71 -8.02 5.26
CA LEU A 127 -8.63 -8.24 6.24
C LEU A 127 -9.17 -8.11 7.66
N ASP A 128 -8.79 -9.07 8.51
CA ASP A 128 -9.03 -8.99 9.95
C ASP A 128 -7.90 -8.17 10.57
N ILE A 129 -8.14 -6.87 10.77
CA ILE A 129 -7.20 -5.94 11.37
C ILE A 129 -7.61 -5.66 12.84
N PRO A 130 -6.68 -5.69 13.80
CA PRO A 130 -6.98 -5.39 15.19
C PRO A 130 -7.47 -3.95 15.35
N ALA A 131 -8.56 -3.76 16.10
CA ALA A 131 -9.09 -2.45 16.46
C ALA A 131 -8.11 -1.75 17.41
N GLY A 132 -7.19 -0.97 16.84
CA GLY A 132 -6.08 -0.32 17.53
C GLY A 132 -4.77 -1.06 17.28
N GLY A 133 -3.87 -0.42 16.53
CA GLY A 133 -2.52 -0.90 16.25
C GLY A 133 -1.84 -1.45 17.50
N ARG A 134 -1.17 -2.60 17.37
CA ARG A 134 -0.52 -3.27 18.49
C ARG A 134 0.95 -2.88 18.59
N VAL A 135 1.51 -3.07 19.77
CA VAL A 135 2.90 -2.70 20.12
C VAL A 135 3.87 -3.29 19.10
N ALA A 136 4.68 -2.41 18.50
CA ALA A 136 5.70 -2.76 17.52
C ALA A 136 6.60 -3.91 18.04
N THR A 137 6.60 -5.01 17.30
CA THR A 137 7.58 -6.09 17.47
C THR A 137 8.96 -5.56 17.05
N PRO A 138 10.08 -6.00 17.65
CA PRO A 138 11.41 -5.60 17.19
C PRO A 138 11.57 -5.83 15.68
N ILE A 139 11.73 -4.73 14.95
CA ILE A 139 11.80 -4.73 13.49
C ILE A 139 13.11 -5.36 13.07
N ARG A 140 13.02 -6.42 12.27
CA ARG A 140 14.19 -6.99 11.62
C ARG A 140 14.65 -6.01 10.54
N VAL A 141 15.92 -5.60 10.64
CA VAL A 141 16.60 -4.88 9.57
C VAL A 141 16.71 -5.82 8.38
N ALA A 142 16.32 -5.35 7.20
CA ALA A 142 16.44 -6.10 5.96
C ALA A 142 17.90 -6.56 5.76
N THR A 143 18.11 -7.85 5.60
CA THR A 143 19.40 -8.43 5.20
C THR A 143 19.29 -8.85 3.74
N SER A 144 20.08 -8.23 2.87
CA SER A 144 20.05 -8.41 1.40
C SER A 144 20.47 -9.81 0.90
N ASP A 145 20.66 -10.78 1.81
CA ASP A 145 21.30 -12.06 1.53
C ASP A 145 20.47 -12.99 0.62
N GLY A 146 19.14 -12.82 0.58
CA GLY A 146 18.24 -13.69 -0.21
C GLY A 146 18.13 -13.32 -1.70
N LEU A 147 18.27 -12.02 -2.02
CA LEU A 147 17.83 -11.51 -3.32
C LEU A 147 18.79 -11.83 -4.47
N MET A 148 20.11 -11.81 -4.23
CA MET A 148 21.10 -12.14 -5.26
C MET A 148 20.92 -13.58 -5.77
N ARG A 149 20.45 -14.50 -4.92
CA ARG A 149 20.21 -15.89 -5.32
C ARG A 149 19.01 -16.04 -6.24
N GLY A 150 17.90 -15.37 -5.92
CA GLY A 150 16.67 -15.41 -6.73
C GLY A 150 16.78 -14.62 -8.02
N TYR A 151 17.45 -13.46 -8.01
CA TYR A 151 17.53 -12.54 -9.15
C TYR A 151 18.53 -13.01 -10.23
N TYR A 152 19.66 -13.60 -9.83
CA TYR A 152 20.66 -14.13 -10.78
C TYR A 152 20.50 -15.62 -11.09
N ALA A 153 19.49 -16.30 -10.52
CA ALA A 153 19.32 -17.74 -10.63
C ALA A 153 20.63 -18.52 -10.33
N LEU A 154 21.38 -18.08 -9.31
CA LEU A 154 22.63 -18.72 -8.93
C LEU A 154 22.30 -20.02 -8.17
N THR A 155 22.27 -21.14 -8.89
CA THR A 155 22.34 -22.50 -8.31
C THR A 155 23.76 -22.82 -7.84
N PRO A 156 23.93 -23.60 -6.75
CA PRO A 156 25.24 -24.02 -6.23
C PRO A 156 25.99 -24.95 -7.19
#